data_AF-A0A0R3WY07-F1
#
_entry.id   AF-A0A0R3WY07-F1
#
_cell.length_a   1.000
_cell.length_b   1.000
_cell.length_c   1.000
_cell.angle_alpha   90.00
_cell.angle_beta   90.00
_cell.angle_gamma   90.00
#
_symmetry.space_group_name_H-M   'P 1'
#
loop_
_entity.id
_entity.type
_entity.pdbx_description
1 polymer ?
#
loop_
_entity_poly.entity_id
_entity_poly.type
_entity_poly.pdbx_seq_one_letter_code
_entity_poly.pdbx_strand_id
1 'polypeptide(L)'
;TVCSAVSIVERKYLHREFYFAIALDRASAGPVIIASSQGGVNIEQVAAENPEAIIKLPIDIVDGLSMETAKKLAADLGFNSAKTQQEAADIFTKLYKLFTDTDATLVEINPMAEDNVGKVLCMDCKMTFDDNAEKKQPEIFALRDWSQMDERDVRAANADLNYIGLDGSIGCLGTQVYSIGLE
;
A
#
# COMPACT_ATOMS: atom_id res chain seq x y z
N THR A 1 13.08 14.80 8.19
CA THR A 1 12.62 13.72 9.08
C THR A 1 13.73 13.33 10.03
N VAL A 2 13.41 13.15 11.32
CA VAL A 2 14.39 12.78 12.35
C VAL A 2 14.20 11.29 12.68
N CYS A 3 15.29 10.52 12.70
CA CYS A 3 15.26 9.14 13.17
C CYS A 3 15.24 9.13 14.71
N SER A 4 14.11 8.72 15.30
CA SER A 4 13.89 8.69 16.75
C SER A 4 14.07 7.29 17.36
N ALA A 5 13.97 6.23 16.57
CA ALA A 5 14.04 4.85 17.02
C ALA A 5 14.62 3.92 15.94
N VAL A 6 15.14 2.77 16.38
CA VAL A 6 15.61 1.68 15.51
C VAL A 6 15.04 0.36 15.98
N SER A 7 14.67 -0.51 15.03
CA SER A 7 14.21 -1.87 15.31
C SER A 7 15.34 -2.87 15.03
N ILE A 8 15.56 -3.81 15.94
CA ILE A 8 16.48 -4.92 15.75
C ILE A 8 15.67 -6.14 15.33
N VAL A 9 15.94 -6.66 14.13
CA VAL A 9 15.22 -7.78 13.53
C VAL A 9 16.16 -8.90 13.15
N GLU A 10 15.63 -10.12 13.05
CA GLU A 10 16.39 -11.27 12.57
C GLU A 10 16.71 -11.11 11.08
N ARG A 11 17.97 -11.34 10.69
CA ARG A 11 18.36 -11.36 9.28
C ARG A 11 17.78 -12.59 8.58
N LYS A 12 17.04 -12.37 7.49
CA LYS A 12 16.58 -13.42 6.58
C LYS A 12 17.44 -13.49 5.33
N TYR A 13 17.61 -14.69 4.79
CA TYR A 13 18.33 -14.93 3.54
C TYR A 13 17.30 -15.23 2.46
N LEU A 14 17.16 -14.27 1.53
CA LEU A 14 16.12 -14.28 0.52
C LEU A 14 16.63 -15.01 -0.73
N HIS A 15 15.78 -15.85 -1.31
CA HIS A 15 16.04 -16.49 -2.58
C HIS A 15 15.48 -15.65 -3.74
N ARG A 16 14.27 -15.12 -3.55
CA ARG A 16 13.56 -14.29 -4.53
C ARG A 16 12.78 -13.18 -3.85
N GLU A 17 12.65 -12.06 -4.55
CA GLU A 17 11.95 -10.87 -4.09
C GLU A 17 10.87 -10.47 -5.10
N PHE A 18 9.71 -10.09 -4.58
CA PHE A 18 8.50 -9.77 -5.30
C PHE A 18 7.96 -8.43 -4.80
N TYR A 19 7.18 -7.76 -5.63
CA TYR A 19 6.40 -6.60 -5.27
C TYR A 19 4.93 -7.00 -5.17
N PHE A 20 4.25 -6.55 -4.12
CA PHE A 20 2.80 -6.69 -3.99
C PHE A 20 2.23 -5.43 -3.35
N ALA A 21 1.20 -4.85 -3.96
CA ALA A 21 0.46 -3.74 -3.40
C ALA A 21 -1.03 -3.85 -3.66
N ILE A 22 -1.81 -3.23 -2.79
CA ILE A 22 -3.25 -2.99 -2.94
C ILE A 22 -3.45 -1.49 -2.84
N ALA A 23 -4.07 -0.89 -3.84
CA ALA A 23 -4.35 0.54 -3.89
C ALA A 23 -5.77 0.79 -4.39
N LEU A 24 -6.31 1.97 -4.10
CA LEU A 24 -7.55 2.44 -4.75
C LEU A 24 -7.24 2.94 -6.15
N ASP A 25 -7.87 2.36 -7.15
CA ASP A 25 -7.78 2.78 -8.54
C ASP A 25 -9.06 3.51 -8.97
N ARG A 26 -8.86 4.72 -9.50
CA ARG A 26 -9.96 5.55 -10.00
C ARG A 26 -10.59 4.99 -11.27
N ALA A 27 -9.82 4.27 -12.10
CA ALA A 27 -10.33 3.75 -13.36
C ALA A 27 -11.30 2.58 -13.15
N SER A 28 -11.00 1.70 -12.20
CA SER A 28 -11.88 0.60 -11.78
C SER A 28 -12.86 0.98 -10.66
N ALA A 29 -12.76 2.19 -10.11
CA ALA A 29 -13.57 2.69 -9.00
C ALA A 29 -13.54 1.76 -7.77
N GLY A 30 -12.38 1.14 -7.49
CA GLY A 30 -12.25 0.15 -6.44
C GLY A 30 -10.80 -0.27 -6.17
N PRO A 31 -10.61 -1.29 -5.33
CA PRO A 31 -9.29 -1.84 -5.04
C PRO A 31 -8.67 -2.50 -6.28
N VAL A 32 -7.40 -2.22 -6.52
CA VAL A 32 -6.56 -2.92 -7.50
C VAL A 32 -5.37 -3.53 -6.80
N ILE A 33 -5.09 -4.79 -7.11
CA ILE A 33 -3.82 -5.44 -6.76
C ILE A 33 -2.81 -5.13 -7.85
N ILE A 34 -1.63 -4.68 -7.46
CA ILE A 34 -0.48 -4.45 -8.33
C ILE A 34 0.63 -5.37 -7.85
N ALA A 35 1.15 -6.23 -8.73
CA ALA A 35 2.17 -7.19 -8.33
C ALA A 35 3.23 -7.37 -9.41
N SER A 36 4.45 -7.73 -9.00
CA SER A 36 5.56 -8.01 -9.92
C SER A 36 6.51 -9.05 -9.34
N SER A 37 7.14 -9.83 -10.21
CA SER A 37 8.26 -10.71 -9.87
C SER A 37 9.59 -9.95 -9.69
N GLN A 38 9.57 -8.63 -9.89
CA GLN A 38 10.69 -7.72 -9.66
C GLN A 38 10.44 -6.92 -8.36
N GLY A 39 10.75 -7.53 -7.21
CA GLY A 39 10.72 -6.86 -5.90
C GLY A 39 12.05 -6.23 -5.49
N GLY A 40 12.04 -5.48 -4.40
CA GLY A 40 13.25 -4.85 -3.82
C GLY A 40 13.76 -3.63 -4.60
N VAL A 41 12.99 -3.18 -5.60
CA VAL A 41 13.32 -2.05 -6.48
C VAL A 41 12.18 -1.04 -6.54
N ASN A 42 12.43 0.12 -7.14
CA ASN A 42 11.39 1.12 -7.38
C ASN A 42 10.40 0.61 -8.44
N ILE A 43 9.13 0.44 -8.06
CA ILE A 43 8.12 -0.17 -8.92
C ILE A 43 7.70 0.77 -10.07
N GLU A 44 7.75 2.09 -9.86
CA GLU A 44 7.41 3.07 -10.89
C GLU A 44 8.41 3.00 -12.07
N GLN A 45 9.69 2.78 -11.77
CA GLN A 45 10.72 2.56 -12.78
C GLN A 45 10.47 1.24 -13.53
N VAL A 46 10.15 0.15 -12.82
CA VAL A 46 9.80 -1.14 -13.46
C VAL A 46 8.60 -0.96 -14.39
N ALA A 47 7.57 -0.25 -13.96
CA ALA A 47 6.39 0.00 -14.78
C ALA A 47 6.69 0.85 -16.03
N ALA A 48 7.65 1.77 -15.95
CA ALA A 48 8.07 2.60 -17.08
C ALA A 48 8.95 1.84 -18.09
N GLU A 49 9.87 1.00 -17.61
CA GLU A 49 10.85 0.28 -18.43
C GLU A 49 10.30 -1.05 -18.96
N ASN A 50 9.53 -1.77 -18.14
CA ASN A 50 8.95 -3.07 -18.47
C ASN A 50 7.52 -3.20 -17.91
N PRO A 51 6.53 -2.55 -18.54
CA PRO A 51 5.14 -2.59 -18.07
C PRO A 51 4.55 -4.01 -18.04
N GLU A 52 5.05 -4.94 -18.85
CA GLU A 52 4.58 -6.34 -18.85
C GLU A 52 5.02 -7.12 -17.61
N ALA A 53 6.02 -6.62 -16.87
CA ALA A 53 6.38 -7.17 -15.57
C ALA A 53 5.38 -6.81 -14.45
N ILE A 54 4.41 -5.92 -14.73
CA ILE A 54 3.40 -5.48 -13.77
C ILE A 54 2.09 -6.19 -14.05
N ILE A 55 1.65 -6.98 -13.08
CA ILE A 55 0.30 -7.54 -13.06
C ILE A 55 -0.60 -6.53 -12.36
N LYS A 56 -1.68 -6.11 -13.02
CA LYS A 56 -2.77 -5.34 -12.42
C LYS A 56 -4.04 -6.17 -12.40
N LEU A 57 -4.61 -6.32 -11.21
CA LEU A 57 -5.78 -7.14 -10.96
C LEU A 57 -6.81 -6.32 -10.17
N PRO A 58 -7.79 -5.71 -10.86
CA PRO A 58 -8.93 -5.09 -10.21
C PRO A 58 -9.71 -6.12 -9.40
N ILE A 59 -10.13 -5.76 -8.19
CA ILE A 59 -10.90 -6.61 -7.29
C ILE A 59 -12.24 -5.94 -7.02
N ASP A 60 -13.32 -6.69 -7.22
CA ASP A 60 -14.64 -6.24 -6.81
C ASP A 60 -14.69 -6.14 -5.27
N ILE A 61 -15.13 -4.99 -4.76
CA ILE A 61 -15.11 -4.72 -3.32
C ILE A 61 -16.16 -5.51 -2.53
N VAL A 62 -17.21 -5.98 -3.20
CA VAL A 62 -18.28 -6.77 -2.60
C VAL A 62 -17.85 -8.23 -2.49
N ASP A 63 -17.30 -8.79 -3.57
CA ASP A 63 -16.86 -10.19 -3.61
C ASP A 63 -15.50 -10.41 -2.93
N GLY A 64 -14.62 -9.42 -3.00
CA GLY A 64 -13.26 -9.46 -2.45
C GLY A 64 -12.29 -10.37 -3.20
N LEU A 65 -11.08 -10.55 -2.64
CA LEU A 65 -10.07 -11.43 -3.21
C LEU A 65 -10.36 -12.89 -2.88
N SER A 66 -10.78 -13.67 -3.88
CA SER A 66 -10.97 -15.11 -3.71
C SER A 66 -9.63 -15.87 -3.61
N MET A 67 -9.64 -17.00 -2.91
CA MET A 67 -8.47 -17.87 -2.78
C MET A 67 -8.00 -18.44 -4.13
N GLU A 68 -8.93 -18.72 -5.05
CA GLU A 68 -8.60 -19.21 -6.39
C GLU A 68 -7.83 -18.14 -7.19
N THR A 69 -8.34 -16.91 -7.20
CA THR A 69 -7.69 -15.78 -7.86
C THR A 69 -6.33 -15.47 -7.22
N ALA A 70 -6.23 -15.53 -5.88
CA ALA A 70 -4.98 -15.31 -5.16
C ALA A 70 -3.91 -16.38 -5.51
N LYS A 71 -4.29 -17.64 -5.64
CA LYS A 71 -3.38 -18.72 -6.08
C LYS A 71 -2.92 -18.53 -7.52
N LYS A 72 -3.84 -18.12 -8.40
CA LYS A 72 -3.48 -17.81 -9.79
C LYS A 72 -2.45 -16.68 -9.84
N LEU A 73 -2.69 -15.60 -9.08
CA LEU A 73 -1.72 -14.50 -8.98
C LEU A 73 -0.36 -14.98 -8.46
N ALA A 74 -0.33 -15.86 -7.45
CA ALA A 74 0.92 -16.42 -6.95
C ALA A 74 1.66 -17.25 -8.03
N ALA A 75 0.93 -18.05 -8.81
CA ALA A 75 1.51 -18.78 -9.93
C ALA A 75 2.05 -17.82 -11.02
N ASP A 76 1.30 -16.77 -11.36
CA ASP A 76 1.67 -15.76 -12.37
C ASP A 76 2.92 -14.95 -11.95
N LEU A 77 3.09 -14.68 -10.64
CA LEU A 77 4.31 -14.10 -10.08
C LEU A 77 5.51 -15.05 -10.11
N GLY A 78 5.25 -16.33 -10.38
CA GLY A 78 6.27 -17.37 -10.53
C GLY A 78 6.60 -18.11 -9.24
N PHE A 79 5.74 -18.11 -8.21
CA PHE A 79 5.91 -19.06 -7.10
C PHE A 79 5.79 -20.49 -7.64
N ASN A 80 6.84 -21.29 -7.53
CA ASN A 80 6.97 -22.53 -8.33
C ASN A 80 6.40 -23.78 -7.67
N SER A 81 6.16 -23.77 -6.35
CA SER A 81 5.65 -24.92 -5.62
C SER A 81 4.21 -24.69 -5.19
N ALA A 82 3.40 -25.76 -5.14
CA ALA A 82 2.03 -25.67 -4.63
C ALA A 82 1.98 -25.13 -3.18
N LYS A 83 3.01 -25.42 -2.39
CA LYS A 83 3.16 -24.91 -1.02
C LYS A 83 3.37 -23.39 -1.02
N THR A 84 4.34 -22.88 -1.79
CA THR A 84 4.64 -21.44 -1.81
C THR A 84 3.55 -20.62 -2.50
N GLN A 85 2.87 -21.19 -3.49
CA GLN A 85 1.66 -20.60 -4.07
C GLN A 85 0.53 -20.49 -3.04
N GLN A 86 0.30 -21.53 -2.23
CA GLN A 86 -0.70 -21.49 -1.16
C GLN A 86 -0.33 -20.46 -0.09
N GLU A 87 0.93 -20.42 0.37
CA GLU A 87 1.39 -19.45 1.38
C GLU A 87 1.26 -18.00 0.88
N ALA A 88 1.67 -17.73 -0.36
CA ALA A 88 1.52 -16.41 -0.97
C ALA A 88 0.03 -16.02 -1.10
N ALA A 89 -0.83 -16.93 -1.55
CA ALA A 89 -2.27 -16.68 -1.66
C ALA A 89 -2.92 -16.39 -0.28
N ASP A 90 -2.52 -17.12 0.77
CA ASP A 90 -2.96 -16.87 2.14
C ASP A 90 -2.51 -15.48 2.62
N ILE A 91 -1.31 -15.03 2.25
CA ILE A 91 -0.82 -13.69 2.57
C ILE A 91 -1.62 -12.63 1.79
N PHE A 92 -1.81 -12.80 0.48
CA PHE A 92 -2.56 -11.84 -0.35
C PHE A 92 -3.97 -11.62 0.16
N THR A 93 -4.68 -12.69 0.51
CA THR A 93 -6.04 -12.62 1.08
C THR A 93 -6.08 -11.93 2.43
N LYS A 94 -5.07 -12.18 3.30
CA LYS A 94 -4.94 -11.46 4.58
C LYS A 94 -4.60 -9.98 4.38
N LEU A 95 -3.76 -9.63 3.41
CA LEU A 95 -3.43 -8.23 3.10
C LEU A 95 -4.65 -7.51 2.51
N TYR A 96 -5.46 -8.17 1.69
CA TYR A 96 -6.72 -7.60 1.21
C TYR A 96 -7.73 -7.38 2.35
N LYS A 97 -7.83 -8.34 3.26
CA LYS A 97 -8.63 -8.18 4.47
C LYS A 97 -8.12 -7.03 5.34
N LEU A 98 -6.81 -6.93 5.54
CA LEU A 98 -6.19 -5.82 6.26
C LEU A 98 -6.55 -4.49 5.59
N PHE A 99 -6.35 -4.37 4.28
CA PHE A 99 -6.66 -3.18 3.50
C PHE A 99 -8.11 -2.69 3.72
N THR A 100 -9.07 -3.62 3.68
CA THR A 100 -10.49 -3.32 3.86
C THR A 100 -10.88 -3.04 5.31
N ASP A 101 -10.33 -3.80 6.28
CA ASP A 101 -10.63 -3.64 7.70
C ASP A 101 -10.05 -2.33 8.28
N THR A 102 -8.98 -1.79 7.70
CA THR A 102 -8.28 -0.60 8.24
C THR A 102 -8.59 0.69 7.49
N ASP A 103 -9.55 0.68 6.55
CA ASP A 103 -9.80 1.81 5.63
C ASP A 103 -8.49 2.31 4.97
N ALA A 104 -7.63 1.39 4.53
CA ALA A 104 -6.37 1.73 3.88
C ALA A 104 -6.63 2.22 2.45
N THR A 105 -5.83 3.19 2.01
CA THR A 105 -5.77 3.62 0.60
C THR A 105 -4.58 3.00 -0.15
N LEU A 106 -3.59 2.51 0.59
CA LEU A 106 -2.44 1.75 0.09
C LEU A 106 -2.01 0.73 1.14
N VAL A 107 -1.76 -0.50 0.70
CA VAL A 107 -0.96 -1.50 1.41
C VAL A 107 0.09 -2.00 0.43
N GLU A 108 1.36 -1.71 0.68
CA GLU A 108 2.49 -2.09 -0.17
C GLU A 108 3.46 -2.97 0.63
N ILE A 109 3.86 -4.09 0.04
CA ILE A 109 4.89 -4.99 0.53
C ILE A 109 6.02 -4.99 -0.49
N ASN A 110 7.16 -4.37 -0.14
CA ASN A 110 8.31 -4.27 -1.03
C ASN A 110 9.65 -4.33 -0.26
N PRO A 111 10.31 -5.49 -0.17
CA PRO A 111 9.99 -6.73 -0.86
C PRO A 111 9.02 -7.62 -0.09
N MET A 112 8.18 -8.36 -0.82
CA MET A 112 7.73 -9.68 -0.40
C MET A 112 8.80 -10.69 -0.85
N ALA A 113 9.11 -11.70 -0.04
CA ALA A 113 10.21 -12.60 -0.35
C ALA A 113 9.85 -14.07 -0.20
N GLU A 114 10.52 -14.90 -1.00
CA GLU A 114 10.62 -16.35 -0.80
C GLU A 114 12.04 -16.63 -0.27
N ASP A 115 12.16 -17.26 0.89
CA ASP A 115 13.45 -17.63 1.46
C ASP A 115 14.00 -18.96 0.89
N ASN A 116 15.24 -19.29 1.26
CA ASN A 116 15.90 -20.51 0.78
C ASN A 116 15.24 -21.83 1.24
N VAL A 117 14.29 -21.79 2.18
CA VAL A 117 13.53 -22.97 2.64
C VAL A 117 12.10 -23.02 2.07
N GLY A 118 11.79 -22.14 1.11
CA GLY A 118 10.49 -22.07 0.47
C GLY A 118 9.40 -21.61 1.43
N LYS A 119 9.70 -20.55 2.21
CA LYS A 119 8.73 -19.81 3.01
C LYS A 119 8.51 -18.42 2.42
N VAL A 120 7.25 -17.99 2.36
CA VAL A 120 6.86 -16.65 1.90
C VAL A 120 6.79 -15.67 3.07
N LEU A 121 7.39 -14.48 2.91
CA LEU A 121 7.59 -13.48 3.96
C LEU A 121 7.27 -12.06 3.44
N CYS A 122 6.69 -11.22 4.29
CA CYS A 122 6.62 -9.77 4.07
C CYS A 122 7.84 -9.14 4.75
N MET A 123 8.77 -8.56 3.98
CA MET A 123 10.04 -8.04 4.53
C MET A 123 9.96 -6.57 4.91
N ASP A 124 9.20 -5.79 4.14
CA ASP A 124 8.91 -4.39 4.43
C ASP A 124 7.46 -4.08 4.06
N CYS A 125 6.86 -3.13 4.77
CA CYS A 125 5.48 -2.74 4.55
C CYS A 125 5.31 -1.23 4.68
N LYS A 126 4.61 -0.66 3.69
CA LYS A 126 4.14 0.71 3.71
C LYS A 126 2.63 0.71 3.60
N MET A 127 1.97 1.43 4.51
CA MET A 127 0.52 1.60 4.49
C MET A 127 0.17 3.09 4.49
N THR A 128 -0.89 3.43 3.78
CA THR A 128 -1.53 4.75 3.83
C THR A 128 -3.01 4.54 4.13
N PHE A 129 -3.61 5.43 4.91
CA PHE A 129 -5.00 5.33 5.38
C PHE A 129 -5.84 6.48 4.82
N ASP A 130 -7.16 6.31 4.75
CA ASP A 130 -8.09 7.39 4.42
C ASP A 130 -8.27 8.29 5.65
N ASP A 131 -7.86 9.55 5.56
CA ASP A 131 -8.05 10.53 6.65
C ASP A 131 -9.52 10.72 7.03
N ASN A 132 -10.46 10.49 6.11
CA ASN A 132 -11.90 10.55 6.42
C ASN A 132 -12.37 9.40 7.31
N ALA A 133 -11.58 8.34 7.45
CA ALA A 133 -11.88 7.18 8.28
C ALA A 133 -11.40 7.34 9.73
N GLU A 134 -10.80 8.47 10.12
CA GLU A 134 -10.25 8.70 11.47
C GLU A 134 -11.24 8.34 12.59
N LYS A 135 -12.51 8.73 12.44
CA LYS A 135 -13.56 8.42 13.43
C LYS A 135 -13.88 6.92 13.55
N LYS A 136 -13.65 6.16 12.49
CA LYS A 136 -13.87 4.70 12.46
C LYS A 136 -12.63 3.94 12.92
N GLN A 137 -11.45 4.53 12.78
CA GLN A 137 -10.14 3.91 13.02
C GLN A 137 -9.35 4.58 14.16
N PRO A 138 -9.93 4.83 15.35
CA PRO A 138 -9.28 5.63 16.40
C PRO A 138 -7.96 5.03 16.87
N GLU A 139 -7.81 3.70 16.87
CA GLU A 139 -6.58 3.02 17.29
C GLU A 139 -5.44 3.25 16.29
N ILE A 140 -5.72 3.28 14.99
CA ILE A 140 -4.72 3.53 13.94
C ILE A 140 -4.26 4.99 14.01
N PHE A 141 -5.20 5.92 14.11
CA PHE A 141 -4.88 7.35 14.13
C PHE A 141 -4.18 7.77 15.44
N ALA A 142 -4.37 7.02 16.53
CA ALA A 142 -3.59 7.18 17.75
C ALA A 142 -2.09 6.85 17.56
N LEU A 143 -1.71 6.09 16.52
CA LEU A 143 -0.31 5.77 16.19
C LEU A 143 0.37 6.86 15.34
N ARG A 144 -0.34 7.92 14.94
CA ARG A 144 0.22 8.98 14.08
C ARG A 144 1.38 9.68 14.78
N ASP A 145 2.56 9.60 14.18
CA ASP A 145 3.75 10.33 14.63
C ASP A 145 3.87 11.69 13.93
N TRP A 146 3.34 12.73 14.59
CA TRP A 146 3.39 14.10 14.11
C TRP A 146 4.81 14.67 13.96
N SER A 147 5.82 14.08 14.62
CA SER A 147 7.21 14.54 14.50
C SER A 147 7.83 14.28 13.12
N GLN A 148 7.20 13.39 12.35
CA GLN A 148 7.64 13.02 11.00
C GLN A 148 7.06 13.93 9.91
N MET A 149 6.09 14.79 10.27
CA MET A 149 5.41 15.71 9.34
C MET A 149 6.02 17.11 9.37
N ASP A 150 5.79 17.91 8.31
CA ASP A 150 6.18 19.32 8.30
C ASP A 150 5.34 20.10 9.32
N GLU A 151 5.96 20.92 10.17
CA GLU A 151 5.26 21.70 11.19
C GLU A 151 4.18 22.63 10.62
N ARG A 152 4.29 23.03 9.34
CA ARG A 152 3.26 23.82 8.65
C ARG A 152 2.02 22.97 8.37
N ASP A 153 2.20 21.73 7.94
CA ASP A 153 1.10 20.79 7.69
C ASP A 153 0.39 20.45 9.01
N VAL A 154 1.15 20.21 10.09
CA VAL A 154 0.59 19.93 11.42
C VAL A 154 -0.25 21.11 11.93
N ARG A 155 0.24 22.34 11.78
CA ARG A 155 -0.51 23.54 12.19
C ARG A 155 -1.77 23.75 11.35
N ALA A 156 -1.71 23.47 10.06
CA ALA A 156 -2.87 23.56 9.19
C ALA A 156 -3.93 22.52 9.54
N ALA A 157 -3.53 21.26 9.76
CA ALA A 157 -4.43 20.19 10.18
C ALA A 157 -5.15 20.51 11.50
N ASN A 158 -4.42 21.01 12.51
CA ASN A 158 -5.00 21.44 13.79
C ASN A 158 -5.97 22.64 13.68
N ALA A 159 -5.93 23.35 12.55
CA ALA A 159 -6.81 24.48 12.26
C ALA A 159 -7.91 24.12 11.25
N ASP A 160 -8.08 22.84 10.91
CA ASP A 160 -9.00 22.34 9.87
C ASP A 160 -8.77 23.00 8.50
N LEU A 161 -7.49 23.21 8.14
CA LEU A 161 -7.08 23.81 6.86
C LEU A 161 -6.37 22.79 5.97
N ASN A 162 -6.72 22.77 4.70
CA ASN A 162 -5.93 22.12 3.65
C ASN A 162 -4.77 23.05 3.26
N TYR A 163 -3.54 22.65 3.59
CA TYR A 163 -2.32 23.38 3.26
C TYR A 163 -1.43 22.54 2.35
N ILE A 164 -0.83 23.19 1.35
CA ILE A 164 0.17 22.59 0.47
C ILE A 164 1.37 23.53 0.47
N GLY A 165 2.48 23.06 1.04
CA GLY A 165 3.75 23.78 0.98
C GLY A 165 4.34 23.77 -0.43
N LEU A 166 4.70 24.95 -0.93
CA LEU A 166 5.43 25.12 -2.20
C LEU A 166 6.65 26.02 -1.96
N ASP A 167 7.69 25.84 -2.78
CA ASP A 167 8.96 26.60 -2.68
C ASP A 167 8.88 27.97 -3.40
N GLY A 168 7.78 28.70 -3.17
CA GLY A 168 7.51 30.00 -3.80
C GLY A 168 7.56 31.18 -2.81
N SER A 169 7.41 32.39 -3.34
CA SER A 169 7.36 33.64 -2.56
C SER A 169 5.96 34.26 -2.47
N ILE A 170 4.95 33.64 -3.10
CA ILE A 170 3.56 34.11 -3.14
C ILE A 170 2.67 33.04 -2.50
N GLY A 171 1.92 33.43 -1.47
CA GLY A 171 0.91 32.59 -0.84
C GLY A 171 -0.48 32.84 -1.41
N CYS A 172 -1.24 31.76 -1.63
CA CYS A 172 -2.63 31.82 -2.06
C CYS A 172 -3.54 31.27 -0.94
N LEU A 173 -4.62 31.99 -0.64
CA LEU A 173 -5.70 31.53 0.23
C LEU A 173 -7.00 31.55 -0.56
N GLY A 174 -7.72 30.44 -0.55
CA GLY A 174 -9.01 30.31 -1.21
C GLY A 174 -9.94 29.39 -0.43
N THR A 175 -11.24 29.60 -0.55
CA THR A 175 -12.25 28.68 -0.01
C THR A 175 -12.62 27.68 -1.10
N GLN A 176 -12.42 26.39 -0.85
CA GLN A 176 -12.85 25.36 -1.80
C GLN A 176 -14.31 25.01 -1.53
N VAL A 177 -15.20 25.34 -2.48
CA VAL A 177 -16.61 24.96 -2.44
C VAL A 177 -16.77 23.70 -3.28
N TYR A 178 -17.10 22.58 -2.64
CA TYR A 178 -17.53 21.38 -3.36
C TYR A 178 -18.91 21.64 -3.95
N SER A 179 -19.00 21.78 -5.27
CA SER A 179 -20.29 21.71 -5.96
C SER A 179 -20.70 20.24 -5.96
N ILE A 180 -21.64 19.88 -5.09
CA ILE A 180 -22.31 18.58 -5.16
C ILE A 180 -23.16 18.63 -6.43
N GLY A 181 -22.65 18.07 -7.52
CA GLY A 181 -23.44 17.82 -8.72
C GLY A 181 -24.46 16.74 -8.39
N LEU A 182 -25.64 17.16 -7.95
CA LEU A 182 -26.83 16.32 -8.01
C LEU A 182 -27.29 16.33 -9.47
N GLU A 183 -26.98 15.27 -10.19
CA GLU A 183 -27.81 14.84 -11.34
C GLU A 183 -28.96 13.96 -10.84
#